data_AF-A0A2P6TII5-F1
#
_entry.id   AF-A0A2P6TII5-F1
#
_cell.length_a   1.000
_cell.length_b   1.000
_cell.length_c   1.000
_cell.angle_alpha   90.00
_cell.angle_beta   90.00
_cell.angle_gamma   90.00
#
_symmetry.space_group_name_H-M   'P 1'
#
loop_
_entity.id
_entity.type
_entity.pdbx_description
1 polymer ?
#
loop_
_entity_poly.entity_id
_entity_poly.type
_entity_poly.pdbx_seq_one_letter_code
_entity_poly.pdbx_strand_id
1 'polypeptide(L)'
;MGRPTKGTLTKRKAQLVYAPPAKRDKSEHTYSSVKGAIQRGVDFEFAAARGAKSKYRGLWCLGKRWDGPTLWAVPVETPQGVKPPPVDLLQGPTPGFENREPYFIARGIRSEVEAALLRDVATLWLRLHQKGCTPAKLAAVKWNLPCMELWKEESGVVKPLQRVPPGDRDKAQKTIRRLASELLPSLPKRLIPDYTVHLLKRQKERQVAAKKQLAEWEANKRKMEKAAAAQRKAEAAQAKAAEAARLKAEAQRRKEAAQKAAQAAWEREAAAKASNKARAARAAGRARKRS
;
A
#
# COMPACT_ATOMS: atom_id res chain seq x y z
N MET A 1 -35.10 -49.08 23.59
CA MET A 1 -35.13 -47.62 23.80
C MET A 1 -33.92 -47.21 24.62
N GLY A 2 -32.85 -46.74 23.97
CA GLY A 2 -31.63 -46.27 24.65
C GLY A 2 -31.42 -44.79 24.39
N ARG A 3 -31.45 -43.96 25.45
CA ARG A 3 -31.11 -42.52 25.37
C ARG A 3 -29.59 -42.37 25.36
N PRO A 4 -28.99 -41.61 24.44
CA PRO A 4 -27.60 -41.21 24.57
C PRO A 4 -27.48 -40.00 25.50
N THR A 5 -26.50 -40.11 26.40
CA THR A 5 -26.07 -39.10 27.37
C THR A 5 -25.41 -37.91 26.67
N LYS A 6 -25.69 -36.72 27.20
CA LYS A 6 -25.21 -35.42 26.71
C LYS A 6 -23.68 -35.32 26.83
N GLY A 7 -23.00 -35.31 25.68
CA GLY A 7 -21.61 -34.90 25.58
C GLY A 7 -21.43 -33.42 25.89
N THR A 8 -20.51 -33.14 26.79
CA THR A 8 -20.09 -31.83 27.29
C THR A 8 -19.47 -31.00 26.16
N LEU A 9 -20.17 -29.97 25.68
CA LEU A 9 -19.61 -28.97 24.76
C LEU A 9 -18.68 -28.03 25.54
N THR A 10 -17.39 -28.34 25.58
CA THR A 10 -16.36 -27.37 25.94
C THR A 10 -16.42 -26.17 25.00
N LYS A 11 -16.87 -25.02 25.51
CA LYS A 11 -16.77 -23.72 24.85
C LYS A 11 -15.29 -23.35 24.66
N ARG A 12 -14.69 -23.76 23.55
CA ARG A 12 -13.51 -23.08 23.02
C ARG A 12 -13.97 -21.70 22.53
N LYS A 13 -13.54 -20.66 23.24
CA LYS A 13 -13.56 -19.28 22.74
C LYS A 13 -12.81 -19.28 21.41
N ALA A 14 -13.55 -19.23 20.30
CA ALA A 14 -12.98 -18.86 19.02
C ALA A 14 -12.51 -17.41 19.15
N GLN A 15 -11.19 -17.22 19.26
CA GLN A 15 -10.59 -15.95 18.92
C GLN A 15 -10.90 -15.71 17.44
N LEU A 16 -11.89 -14.85 17.20
CA LEU A 16 -12.16 -14.31 15.87
C LEU A 16 -10.97 -13.39 15.54
N VAL A 17 -9.90 -13.99 15.03
CA VAL A 17 -8.87 -13.23 14.32
C VAL A 17 -9.58 -12.63 13.12
N TYR A 18 -9.77 -11.31 13.14
CA TYR A 18 -10.31 -10.55 12.02
C TYR A 18 -9.30 -10.65 10.87
N ALA A 19 -9.39 -11.75 10.11
CA ALA A 19 -8.70 -11.86 8.84
C ALA A 19 -9.29 -10.77 7.93
N PRO A 20 -8.48 -9.89 7.34
CA PRO A 20 -8.98 -8.93 6.37
C PRO A 20 -9.70 -9.72 5.27
N PRO A 21 -10.83 -9.21 4.75
CA PRO A 21 -11.59 -9.92 3.74
C PRO A 21 -10.65 -10.28 2.60
N ALA A 22 -10.53 -11.60 2.33
CA ALA A 22 -9.86 -12.09 1.15
C ALA A 22 -10.39 -11.27 -0.02
N LYS A 23 -9.48 -10.57 -0.71
CA LYS A 23 -9.80 -9.81 -1.90
C LYS A 23 -10.47 -10.78 -2.86
N ARG A 24 -11.81 -10.77 -2.91
CA ARG A 24 -12.53 -11.34 -4.04
C ARG A 24 -12.10 -10.49 -5.22
N ASP A 25 -11.25 -11.08 -6.04
CA ASP A 25 -10.77 -10.53 -7.29
C ASP A 25 -11.98 -10.34 -8.22
N LYS A 26 -12.68 -9.21 -8.06
CA LYS A 26 -13.78 -8.81 -8.95
C LYS A 26 -13.29 -8.29 -10.31
N SER A 27 -12.02 -8.55 -10.66
CA SER A 27 -11.46 -8.31 -12.00
C SER A 27 -11.50 -9.53 -12.93
N GLU A 28 -11.86 -10.72 -12.44
CA GLU A 28 -11.84 -11.95 -13.27
C GLU A 28 -12.88 -11.99 -14.40
N HIS A 29 -13.86 -11.08 -14.43
CA HIS A 29 -14.82 -11.01 -15.55
C HIS A 29 -14.37 -10.17 -16.75
N THR A 30 -13.11 -9.71 -16.77
CA THR A 30 -12.56 -8.94 -17.90
C THR A 30 -11.41 -9.63 -18.64
N TYR A 31 -10.81 -10.69 -18.07
CA TYR A 31 -9.74 -11.47 -18.71
C TYR A 31 -10.23 -12.76 -19.41
N SER A 32 -11.32 -13.39 -18.94
CA SER A 32 -11.89 -14.59 -19.57
C SER A 32 -12.47 -14.31 -20.97
N SER A 33 -12.89 -13.08 -21.19
CA SER A 33 -13.54 -12.58 -22.41
C SER A 33 -12.57 -12.37 -23.58
N VAL A 34 -11.29 -12.11 -23.28
CA VAL A 34 -10.19 -11.93 -24.25
C VAL A 34 -9.54 -13.27 -24.58
N LYS A 35 -9.37 -14.16 -23.59
CA LYS A 35 -9.00 -15.57 -23.81
C LYS A 35 -9.96 -16.23 -24.79
N GLY A 36 -11.28 -16.07 -24.59
CA GLY A 36 -12.30 -16.63 -25.48
C GLY A 36 -12.40 -15.99 -26.88
N ALA A 37 -11.77 -14.83 -27.13
CA ALA A 37 -11.66 -14.25 -28.48
C ALA A 37 -10.40 -14.77 -29.19
N ILE A 38 -9.29 -14.91 -28.47
CA ILE A 38 -8.03 -15.47 -28.99
C ILE A 38 -8.19 -16.97 -29.30
N GLN A 39 -8.94 -17.70 -28.47
CA GLN A 39 -9.22 -19.13 -28.64
C GLN A 39 -10.19 -19.45 -29.80
N ARG A 40 -10.79 -18.43 -30.42
CA ARG A 40 -11.70 -18.56 -31.57
C ARG A 40 -11.05 -18.24 -32.92
N GLY A 41 -9.73 -18.06 -32.98
CA GLY A 41 -9.05 -17.75 -34.24
C GLY A 41 -9.51 -16.41 -34.82
N VAL A 42 -9.37 -15.31 -34.07
CA VAL A 42 -9.50 -13.98 -34.68
C VAL A 42 -8.40 -13.87 -35.72
N ASP A 43 -8.80 -13.94 -36.98
CA ASP A 43 -7.93 -13.73 -38.12
C ASP A 43 -7.31 -12.33 -38.01
N PHE A 44 -5.99 -12.29 -37.81
CA PHE A 44 -5.25 -11.05 -37.66
C PHE A 44 -5.28 -10.22 -38.96
N GLU A 45 -5.41 -10.87 -40.12
CA GLU A 45 -5.58 -10.18 -41.40
C GLU A 45 -6.94 -9.48 -41.44
N PHE A 46 -7.99 -10.17 -40.98
CA PHE A 46 -9.31 -9.58 -40.85
C PHE A 46 -9.34 -8.42 -39.85
N ALA A 47 -8.66 -8.57 -38.70
CA ALA A 47 -8.55 -7.50 -37.70
C ALA A 47 -7.75 -6.29 -38.21
N ALA A 48 -6.67 -6.53 -38.97
CA ALA A 48 -5.89 -5.49 -39.62
C ALA A 48 -6.68 -4.80 -40.74
N ALA A 49 -7.39 -5.54 -41.59
CA ALA A 49 -8.23 -5.02 -42.65
C ALA A 49 -9.41 -4.19 -42.12
N ARG A 50 -10.04 -4.63 -41.02
CA ARG A 50 -11.06 -3.82 -40.32
C ARG A 50 -10.45 -2.60 -39.67
N GLY A 51 -9.27 -2.74 -39.10
CA GLY A 51 -8.51 -1.65 -38.50
C GLY A 51 -8.05 -0.60 -39.51
N ALA A 52 -7.81 -0.97 -40.77
CA ALA A 52 -7.46 -0.04 -41.85
C ALA A 52 -8.58 0.98 -42.16
N LYS A 53 -9.82 0.69 -41.76
CA LYS A 53 -10.96 1.62 -41.84
C LYS A 53 -11.01 2.64 -40.69
N SER A 54 -10.11 2.53 -39.72
CA SER A 54 -9.96 3.48 -38.62
C SER A 54 -9.53 4.85 -39.13
N LYS A 55 -9.91 5.90 -38.39
CA LYS A 55 -9.37 7.26 -38.60
C LYS A 55 -7.86 7.32 -38.32
N TYR A 56 -7.34 6.40 -37.52
CA TYR A 56 -5.97 6.36 -37.07
C TYR A 56 -5.22 5.17 -37.66
N ARG A 57 -3.91 5.33 -37.88
CA ARG A 57 -3.13 4.38 -38.68
C ARG A 57 -2.86 3.11 -37.90
N GLY A 58 -2.97 1.99 -38.64
CA GLY A 58 -2.64 0.59 -38.35
C GLY A 58 -2.99 0.10 -36.94
N LEU A 59 -4.09 0.60 -36.41
CA LEU A 59 -4.77 -0.08 -35.32
C LEU A 59 -5.38 -1.37 -35.87
N TRP A 60 -5.56 -2.37 -35.03
CA TRP A 60 -6.31 -3.58 -35.36
C TRP A 60 -7.67 -3.53 -34.68
N CYS A 61 -8.73 -3.83 -35.41
CA CYS A 61 -10.09 -3.87 -34.89
C CYS A 61 -10.50 -5.33 -34.66
N LEU A 62 -10.59 -5.73 -33.38
CA LEU A 62 -10.97 -7.08 -32.96
C LEU A 62 -12.49 -7.32 -33.02
N GLY A 63 -13.25 -6.34 -33.51
CA GLY A 63 -14.71 -6.39 -33.65
C GLY A 63 -15.49 -5.80 -32.46
N LYS A 64 -16.82 -5.73 -32.63
CA LYS A 64 -17.79 -5.37 -31.59
C LYS A 64 -18.25 -6.64 -30.87
N ARG A 65 -18.37 -6.58 -29.55
CA ARG A 65 -19.17 -7.57 -28.80
C ARG A 65 -20.65 -7.28 -29.01
N TRP A 66 -21.49 -8.30 -28.88
CA TRP A 66 -22.94 -8.27 -29.14
C TRP A 66 -23.69 -7.13 -28.42
N ASP A 67 -23.13 -6.60 -27.33
CA ASP A 67 -23.63 -5.45 -26.56
C ASP A 67 -22.50 -4.46 -26.14
N GLY A 68 -21.29 -4.62 -26.67
CA GLY A 68 -20.08 -4.04 -26.10
C GLY A 68 -19.35 -3.06 -27.02
N PRO A 69 -18.45 -2.22 -26.47
CA PRO A 69 -17.62 -1.33 -27.26
C PRO A 69 -16.72 -2.12 -28.22
N THR A 70 -16.42 -1.53 -29.38
CA THR A 70 -15.41 -2.05 -30.31
C THR A 70 -14.09 -2.21 -29.58
N LEU A 71 -13.47 -3.38 -29.72
CA LEU A 71 -12.17 -3.65 -29.12
C LEU A 71 -11.05 -3.41 -30.14
N TRP A 72 -10.05 -2.67 -29.70
CA TRP A 72 -8.88 -2.31 -30.48
C TRP A 72 -7.64 -3.02 -29.94
N ALA A 73 -6.74 -3.35 -30.86
CA ALA A 73 -5.39 -3.78 -30.59
C ALA A 73 -4.38 -2.86 -31.29
N VAL A 74 -3.23 -2.69 -30.65
CA VAL A 74 -2.16 -1.79 -31.07
C VAL A 74 -0.91 -2.63 -31.32
N PRO A 75 -0.72 -3.12 -32.55
CA PRO A 75 0.54 -3.73 -32.96
C PRO A 75 1.59 -2.64 -33.18
N VAL A 76 2.81 -2.90 -32.75
CA VAL A 76 3.97 -2.06 -33.11
C VAL A 76 5.09 -2.96 -33.58
N GLU A 77 5.49 -2.77 -34.82
CA GLU A 77 6.53 -3.54 -35.49
C GLU A 77 7.93 -3.07 -35.06
N THR A 78 8.90 -3.98 -35.04
CA THR A 78 10.29 -3.65 -34.79
C THR A 78 10.84 -2.70 -35.87
N PRO A 79 11.81 -1.83 -35.53
CA PRO A 79 12.70 -1.27 -36.54
C PRO A 79 13.41 -2.40 -37.31
N GLN A 80 13.63 -2.20 -38.61
CA GLN A 80 14.45 -3.09 -39.44
C GLN A 80 15.78 -3.40 -38.74
N GLY A 81 16.09 -4.68 -38.55
CA GLY A 81 17.35 -5.15 -37.95
C GLY A 81 17.28 -5.66 -36.50
N VAL A 82 16.15 -5.56 -35.82
CA VAL A 82 15.93 -6.25 -34.53
C VAL A 82 15.10 -7.50 -34.79
N LYS A 83 15.69 -8.69 -34.63
CA LYS A 83 14.92 -9.95 -34.70
C LYS A 83 13.81 -9.90 -33.65
N PRO A 84 12.53 -10.15 -33.99
CA PRO A 84 11.53 -10.37 -32.97
C PRO A 84 11.99 -11.58 -32.14
N PRO A 85 12.14 -11.47 -30.81
CA PRO A 85 12.39 -12.64 -29.98
C PRO A 85 11.18 -13.58 -30.07
N PRO A 86 11.42 -14.90 -29.97
CA PRO A 86 10.36 -15.90 -29.98
C PRO A 86 9.36 -15.56 -28.87
N VAL A 87 8.11 -15.36 -29.26
CA VAL A 87 7.02 -15.26 -28.29
C VAL A 87 6.72 -16.69 -27.84
N ASP A 88 6.75 -16.94 -26.53
CA ASP A 88 6.14 -18.15 -25.96
C ASP A 88 4.63 -18.09 -26.26
N LEU A 89 4.29 -18.67 -27.41
CA LEU A 89 2.96 -18.94 -27.86
C LEU A 89 2.37 -19.97 -26.91
N LEU A 90 1.62 -19.51 -25.92
CA LEU A 90 0.51 -20.31 -25.41
C LEU A 90 -0.56 -20.41 -26.52
N GLN A 91 -0.24 -21.27 -27.50
CA GLN A 91 -1.06 -22.00 -28.48
C GLN A 91 -1.79 -21.17 -29.56
N GLY A 92 -1.47 -21.22 -30.86
CA GLY A 92 -0.56 -22.06 -31.66
C GLY A 92 -0.15 -21.36 -32.97
N PRO A 93 0.47 -22.08 -33.94
CA PRO A 93 1.05 -21.49 -35.13
C PRO A 93 -0.05 -20.96 -36.05
N THR A 94 0.02 -19.68 -36.43
CA THR A 94 -0.82 -19.13 -37.49
C THR A 94 -0.03 -19.24 -38.80
N PRO A 95 -0.40 -20.15 -39.73
CA PRO A 95 0.30 -20.27 -41.00
C PRO A 95 0.18 -18.95 -41.78
N GLY A 96 1.32 -18.39 -42.22
CA GLY A 96 1.37 -17.13 -42.99
C GLY A 96 1.94 -15.91 -42.24
N PHE A 97 2.16 -16.01 -40.92
CA PHE A 97 2.68 -14.90 -40.10
C PHE A 97 4.14 -15.04 -39.64
N GLU A 98 4.86 -16.05 -40.12
CA GLU A 98 6.23 -16.40 -39.70
C GLU A 98 7.27 -15.27 -39.91
N ASN A 99 6.93 -14.22 -40.66
CA ASN A 99 7.85 -13.12 -41.00
C ASN A 99 7.38 -11.70 -40.61
N ARG A 100 6.24 -11.53 -39.91
CA ARG A 100 5.69 -10.20 -39.53
C ARG A 100 5.06 -10.17 -38.13
N GLU A 101 5.72 -10.78 -37.15
CA GLU A 101 5.25 -10.71 -35.76
C GLU A 101 5.46 -9.31 -35.18
N PRO A 102 4.41 -8.64 -34.64
CA PRO A 102 4.56 -7.34 -34.01
C PRO A 102 5.40 -7.48 -32.74
N TYR A 103 6.41 -6.62 -32.60
CA TYR A 103 7.29 -6.60 -31.44
C TYR A 103 6.54 -6.40 -30.12
N PHE A 104 5.42 -5.67 -30.19
CA PHE A 104 4.58 -5.29 -29.09
C PHE A 104 3.11 -5.31 -29.54
N ILE A 105 2.22 -5.86 -28.70
CA ILE A 105 0.77 -5.78 -28.94
C ILE A 105 0.00 -5.45 -27.66
N ALA A 106 -0.59 -4.25 -27.60
CA ALA A 106 -1.55 -3.90 -26.55
C ALA A 106 -2.97 -4.21 -27.03
N ARG A 107 -3.71 -5.05 -26.28
CA ARG A 107 -5.08 -5.48 -26.62
C ARG A 107 -6.11 -4.98 -25.59
N GLY A 108 -7.38 -5.06 -25.96
CA GLY A 108 -8.53 -4.83 -25.08
C GLY A 108 -8.93 -3.37 -24.90
N ILE A 109 -8.52 -2.50 -25.83
CA ILE A 109 -8.73 -1.06 -25.74
C ILE A 109 -10.11 -0.73 -26.29
N ARG A 110 -10.90 0.06 -25.57
CA ARG A 110 -12.31 0.33 -25.91
C ARG A 110 -12.50 1.60 -26.73
N SER A 111 -11.49 2.46 -26.77
CA SER A 111 -11.50 3.71 -27.52
C SER A 111 -10.49 3.65 -28.65
N GLU A 112 -10.95 4.03 -29.83
CA GLU A 112 -10.10 4.17 -31.01
C GLU A 112 -9.03 5.25 -30.78
N VAL A 113 -9.37 6.34 -30.10
CA VAL A 113 -8.44 7.43 -29.77
C VAL A 113 -7.43 7.02 -28.71
N GLU A 114 -7.85 6.23 -27.71
CA GLU A 114 -6.95 5.65 -26.71
C GLU A 114 -5.97 4.68 -27.38
N ALA A 115 -6.43 3.89 -28.34
CA ALA A 115 -5.59 2.99 -29.12
C ALA A 115 -4.60 3.77 -30.00
N ALA A 116 -5.03 4.87 -30.60
CA ALA A 116 -4.17 5.78 -31.36
C ALA A 116 -3.07 6.39 -30.48
N LEU A 117 -3.41 6.86 -29.28
CA LEU A 117 -2.46 7.40 -28.30
C LEU A 117 -1.47 6.33 -27.83
N LEU A 118 -1.96 5.14 -27.48
CA LEU A 118 -1.10 4.02 -27.11
C LEU A 118 -0.13 3.65 -28.22
N ARG A 119 -0.56 3.71 -29.48
CA ARG A 119 0.32 3.49 -30.63
C ARG A 119 1.39 4.54 -30.73
N ASP A 120 1.04 5.82 -30.61
CA ASP A 120 2.02 6.90 -30.71
C ASP A 120 3.07 6.81 -29.58
N VAL A 121 2.64 6.57 -28.34
CA VAL A 121 3.56 6.38 -27.20
C VAL A 121 4.49 5.16 -27.42
N ALA A 122 3.95 4.04 -27.90
CA ALA A 122 4.74 2.85 -28.17
C ALA A 122 5.69 3.02 -29.37
N THR A 123 5.25 3.74 -30.40
CA THR A 123 6.09 4.10 -31.55
C THR A 123 7.23 5.03 -31.14
N LEU A 124 6.95 6.01 -30.28
CA LEU A 124 7.95 6.91 -29.72
C LEU A 124 8.99 6.13 -28.92
N TRP A 125 8.57 5.22 -28.05
CA TRP A 125 9.48 4.35 -27.30
C TRP A 125 10.45 3.61 -28.23
N LEU A 126 9.94 2.93 -29.25
CA LEU A 126 10.82 2.23 -30.20
C LEU A 126 11.75 3.17 -30.95
N ARG A 127 11.25 4.32 -31.40
CA ARG A 127 12.06 5.32 -32.11
C ARG A 127 13.19 5.86 -31.24
N LEU A 128 12.94 6.12 -29.95
CA LEU A 128 13.95 6.60 -29.01
C LEU A 128 15.11 5.61 -28.82
N HIS A 129 14.85 4.31 -29.02
CA HIS A 129 15.85 3.25 -28.93
C HIS A 129 16.45 2.84 -30.29
N GLN A 130 16.12 3.54 -31.38
CA GLN A 130 16.77 3.34 -32.68
C GLN A 130 18.09 4.11 -32.76
N LYS A 131 19.12 3.49 -33.34
CA LYS A 131 20.40 4.15 -33.62
C LYS A 131 20.19 5.36 -34.53
N GLY A 132 20.79 6.50 -34.19
CA GLY A 132 20.69 7.73 -34.97
C GLY A 132 19.30 8.36 -34.94
N CYS A 133 18.50 8.11 -33.90
CA CYS A 133 17.27 8.85 -33.64
C CYS A 133 17.61 10.30 -33.27
N THR A 134 17.04 11.25 -34.02
CA THR A 134 17.20 12.68 -33.79
C THR A 134 15.84 13.33 -33.59
N PRO A 135 15.76 14.51 -32.93
CA PRO A 135 14.50 15.25 -32.81
C PRO A 135 13.83 15.51 -34.17
N ALA A 136 14.61 15.80 -35.21
CA ALA A 136 14.10 15.97 -36.57
C ALA A 136 13.46 14.69 -37.14
N LYS A 137 14.05 13.52 -36.89
CA LYS A 137 13.46 12.23 -37.31
C LYS A 137 12.19 11.90 -36.54
N LEU A 138 12.11 12.27 -35.26
CA LEU A 138 10.88 12.10 -34.47
C LEU A 138 9.77 13.03 -34.95
N ALA A 139 10.10 14.29 -35.27
CA ALA A 139 9.14 15.25 -35.83
C ALA A 139 8.61 14.83 -37.22
N ALA A 140 9.43 14.17 -38.04
CA ALA A 140 9.04 13.68 -39.37
C ALA A 140 8.12 12.44 -39.34
N VAL A 141 7.93 11.81 -38.18
CA VAL A 141 7.04 10.65 -38.04
C VAL A 141 5.58 11.10 -38.22
N LYS A 142 4.80 10.31 -38.97
CA LYS A 142 3.37 10.55 -39.15
C LYS A 142 2.57 10.06 -37.93
N TRP A 143 2.56 10.85 -36.86
CA TRP A 143 1.83 10.56 -35.63
C TRP A 143 0.31 10.54 -35.83
N ASN A 144 -0.40 9.72 -35.06
CA ASN A 144 -1.86 9.67 -35.09
C ASN A 144 -2.50 10.89 -34.40
N LEU A 145 -1.88 11.37 -33.33
CA LEU A 145 -2.31 12.52 -32.53
C LEU A 145 -1.26 13.63 -32.60
N PRO A 146 -1.13 14.34 -33.74
CA PRO A 146 -0.09 15.35 -33.93
C PRO A 146 -0.20 16.51 -32.94
N CYS A 147 -1.41 16.80 -32.43
CA CYS A 147 -1.65 17.86 -31.45
C CYS A 147 -0.97 17.64 -30.10
N MET A 148 -0.51 16.42 -29.80
CA MET A 148 0.10 16.07 -28.52
C MET A 148 1.62 16.25 -28.51
N GLU A 149 2.25 16.32 -29.68
CA GLU A 149 3.70 16.51 -29.83
C GLU A 149 4.56 15.68 -28.86
N LEU A 150 4.22 14.40 -28.68
CA LEU A 150 4.78 13.52 -27.64
C LEU A 150 6.31 13.39 -27.67
N TRP A 151 6.93 13.70 -28.82
CA TRP A 151 8.37 13.65 -29.02
C TRP A 151 9.12 14.87 -28.45
N LYS A 152 8.43 15.96 -28.08
CA LYS A 152 9.05 17.11 -27.40
C LYS A 152 9.40 16.74 -25.96
N GLU A 153 10.53 17.23 -25.45
CA GLU A 153 10.95 16.95 -24.07
C GLU A 153 9.95 17.46 -23.02
N GLU A 154 9.32 18.60 -23.31
CA GLU A 154 8.32 19.27 -22.48
C GLU A 154 7.07 18.42 -22.25
N SER A 155 6.81 17.44 -23.13
CA SER A 155 5.68 16.50 -22.97
C SER A 155 5.81 15.62 -21.71
N GLY A 156 7.02 15.50 -21.15
CA GLY A 156 7.29 14.61 -20.02
C GLY A 156 7.25 13.12 -20.36
N VAL A 157 7.02 12.74 -21.61
CA VAL A 157 6.87 11.34 -22.07
C VAL A 157 8.21 10.71 -22.44
N VAL A 158 9.13 11.50 -23.01
CA VAL A 158 10.42 11.03 -23.55
C VAL A 158 11.31 10.39 -22.46
N LYS A 159 11.52 11.08 -21.33
CA LYS A 159 12.40 10.62 -20.25
C LYS A 159 11.95 9.27 -19.65
N PRO A 160 10.67 9.08 -19.28
CA PRO A 160 10.17 7.78 -18.85
C PRO A 160 10.39 6.65 -19.86
N LEU A 161 10.21 6.91 -21.16
CA LEU A 161 10.35 5.89 -22.20
C LEU A 161 11.82 5.52 -22.48
N GLN A 162 12.73 6.48 -22.45
CA GLN A 162 14.18 6.22 -22.62
C GLN A 162 14.73 5.33 -21.49
N ARG A 163 14.19 5.44 -20.28
CA ARG A 163 14.60 4.61 -19.12
C ARG A 163 14.18 3.15 -19.22
N VAL A 164 13.27 2.82 -20.14
CA VAL A 164 12.81 1.44 -20.34
C VAL A 164 13.55 0.85 -21.53
N PRO A 165 14.48 -0.09 -21.32
CA PRO A 165 15.24 -0.68 -22.42
C PRO A 165 14.32 -1.48 -23.35
N PRO A 166 14.66 -1.61 -24.64
CA PRO A 166 13.84 -2.35 -25.61
C PRO A 166 13.61 -3.81 -25.20
N GLY A 167 14.59 -4.43 -24.50
CA GLY A 167 14.50 -5.81 -24.03
C GLY A 167 13.49 -6.08 -22.90
N ASP A 168 13.02 -5.05 -22.18
CA ASP A 168 12.08 -5.21 -21.06
C ASP A 168 10.64 -4.88 -21.48
N ARG A 169 10.01 -5.82 -22.18
CA ARG A 169 8.68 -5.67 -22.80
C ARG A 169 7.56 -5.46 -21.78
N ASP A 170 7.59 -6.16 -20.66
CA ASP A 170 6.55 -6.04 -19.63
C ASP A 170 6.59 -4.66 -18.98
N LYS A 171 7.79 -4.16 -18.68
CA LYS A 171 7.97 -2.81 -18.17
C LYS A 171 7.61 -1.76 -19.21
N ALA A 172 7.92 -2.00 -20.49
CA ALA A 172 7.50 -1.13 -21.59
C ALA A 172 5.98 -1.07 -21.67
N GLN A 173 5.30 -2.23 -21.65
CA GLN A 173 3.84 -2.30 -21.68
C GLN A 173 3.20 -1.55 -20.52
N LYS A 174 3.68 -1.77 -19.30
CA LYS A 174 3.19 -1.07 -18.10
C LYS A 174 3.42 0.44 -18.21
N THR A 175 4.59 0.86 -18.66
CA THR A 175 4.96 2.27 -18.77
C THR A 175 4.16 2.97 -19.86
N ILE A 176 4.05 2.39 -21.05
CA ILE A 176 3.26 2.90 -22.18
C ILE A 176 1.78 3.04 -21.78
N ARG A 177 1.20 2.01 -21.15
CA ARG A 177 -0.20 2.07 -20.69
C ARG A 177 -0.41 3.14 -19.63
N ARG A 178 0.53 3.28 -18.69
CA ARG A 178 0.48 4.33 -17.66
C ARG A 178 0.50 5.72 -18.29
N LEU A 179 1.49 5.99 -19.16
CA LEU A 179 1.64 7.27 -19.84
C LEU A 179 0.42 7.60 -20.70
N ALA A 180 -0.09 6.66 -21.49
CA ALA A 180 -1.30 6.88 -22.27
C ALA A 180 -2.51 7.20 -21.39
N SER A 181 -2.65 6.55 -20.22
CA SER A 181 -3.72 6.84 -19.27
C SER A 181 -3.59 8.24 -18.64
N GLU A 182 -2.36 8.67 -18.36
CA GLU A 182 -2.05 10.01 -17.82
C GLU A 182 -2.28 11.12 -18.86
N LEU A 183 -2.02 10.84 -20.14
CA LEU A 183 -2.17 11.77 -21.26
C LEU A 183 -3.61 11.84 -21.78
N LEU A 184 -4.41 10.78 -21.64
CA LEU A 184 -5.79 10.73 -22.12
C LEU A 184 -6.66 11.94 -21.71
N PRO A 185 -6.60 12.46 -20.47
CA PRO A 185 -7.36 13.63 -20.05
C PRO A 185 -6.91 14.95 -20.68
N SER A 186 -5.68 15.02 -21.19
CA SER A 186 -5.11 16.21 -21.84
C SER A 186 -5.47 16.30 -23.33
N LEU A 187 -6.09 15.25 -23.88
CA LEU A 187 -6.59 15.29 -25.25
C LEU A 187 -7.67 16.37 -25.41
N PRO A 188 -7.73 17.04 -26.58
CA PRO A 188 -8.84 17.94 -26.90
C PRO A 188 -10.18 17.26 -26.63
N LYS A 189 -11.11 17.93 -25.94
CA LYS A 189 -12.41 17.35 -25.52
C LYS A 189 -13.19 16.69 -26.68
N ARG A 190 -13.03 17.20 -27.91
CA ARG A 190 -13.64 16.65 -29.13
C ARG A 190 -13.15 15.25 -29.51
N LEU A 191 -12.02 14.81 -28.95
CA LEU A 191 -11.39 13.51 -29.21
C LEU A 191 -11.55 12.53 -28.03
N ILE A 192 -12.01 12.98 -26.86
CA ILE A 192 -12.25 12.10 -25.72
C ILE A 192 -13.63 11.47 -25.90
N PRO A 193 -13.76 10.14 -25.99
CA PRO A 193 -15.06 9.49 -26.04
C PRO A 193 -15.87 9.77 -24.77
N ASP A 194 -17.18 9.95 -24.89
CA ASP A 194 -18.08 10.28 -23.77
C ASP A 194 -18.00 9.25 -22.62
N TYR A 195 -17.80 7.97 -22.95
CA TYR A 195 -17.66 6.91 -21.93
C TYR A 195 -16.41 7.08 -21.04
N THR A 196 -15.35 7.68 -21.57
CA THR A 196 -14.08 7.91 -20.86
C THR A 196 -14.17 9.09 -19.88
N VAL A 197 -15.06 10.05 -20.14
CA VAL A 197 -15.34 11.17 -19.22
C VAL A 197 -15.89 10.63 -17.89
N HIS A 198 -16.81 9.66 -17.95
CA HIS A 198 -17.35 9.01 -16.76
C HIS A 198 -16.30 8.22 -15.97
N LEU A 199 -15.39 7.52 -16.68
CA LEU A 199 -14.29 6.80 -16.04
C LEU A 199 -13.31 7.74 -15.34
N LEU A 200 -12.94 8.85 -15.99
CA LEU A 200 -12.05 9.87 -15.43
C LEU A 200 -12.67 10.57 -14.21
N LYS A 201 -13.98 10.86 -14.26
CA LYS A 201 -14.71 11.42 -13.12
C LYS A 201 -14.67 10.46 -11.91
N ARG A 202 -14.95 9.19 -12.15
CA ARG A 202 -14.90 8.14 -11.12
C ARG A 202 -13.50 7.92 -10.55
N GLN A 203 -12.46 8.10 -11.37
CA GLN A 203 -11.07 8.00 -10.91
C GLN A 203 -10.67 9.18 -10.03
N LYS A 204 -11.09 10.40 -10.39
CA LYS A 204 -10.91 11.60 -9.54
C LYS A 204 -11.63 11.46 -8.20
N GLU A 205 -12.87 10.98 -8.20
CA GLU A 205 -13.64 10.71 -6.97
C GLU A 205 -12.91 9.71 -6.06
N ARG A 206 -12.33 8.64 -6.62
CA ARG A 206 -11.52 7.67 -5.86
C ARG A 206 -10.25 8.29 -5.28
N GLN A 207 -9.55 9.15 -6.02
CA GLN A 207 -8.36 9.84 -5.51
C GLN A 207 -8.71 10.79 -4.36
N VAL A 208 -9.83 11.52 -4.46
CA VAL A 208 -10.32 12.39 -3.39
C VAL A 208 -10.68 11.56 -2.15
N ALA A 209 -11.38 10.43 -2.33
CA ALA A 209 -11.73 9.52 -1.24
C ALA A 209 -10.48 8.94 -0.55
N ALA A 210 -9.46 8.54 -1.32
CA ALA A 210 -8.20 8.02 -0.78
C ALA A 210 -7.44 9.08 0.03
N LYS A 211 -7.39 10.34 -0.47
CA LYS A 211 -6.79 11.45 0.28
C LYS A 211 -7.54 11.74 1.58
N LYS A 212 -8.87 11.68 1.57
CA LYS A 212 -9.69 11.88 2.77
C LYS A 212 -9.44 10.79 3.81
N GLN A 213 -9.37 9.52 3.39
CA GLN A 213 -9.04 8.40 4.28
C GLN A 213 -7.65 8.54 4.89
N LEU A 214 -6.65 8.99 4.12
CA LEU A 214 -5.31 9.24 4.64
C LEU A 214 -5.32 10.33 5.72
N ALA A 215 -6.02 11.44 5.47
CA ALA A 215 -6.14 12.54 6.42
C ALA A 215 -6.87 12.11 7.71
N GLU A 216 -7.94 11.31 7.60
CA GLU A 216 -8.65 10.75 8.75
C GLU A 216 -7.76 9.80 9.56
N TRP A 217 -6.98 8.96 8.89
CA TRP A 217 -6.02 8.07 9.54
C TRP A 217 -4.94 8.84 10.30
N GLU A 218 -4.35 9.88 9.69
CA GLU A 218 -3.36 10.74 10.34
C GLU A 218 -3.93 11.48 11.56
N ALA A 219 -5.17 11.98 11.44
CA ALA A 219 -5.86 12.64 12.55
C ALA A 219 -6.10 11.68 13.72
N ASN A 220 -6.52 10.44 13.45
CA ASN A 220 -6.70 9.43 14.48
C ASN A 220 -5.37 9.02 15.12
N LYS A 221 -4.30 8.87 14.32
CA LYS A 221 -2.96 8.59 14.84
C LYS A 221 -2.51 9.67 15.83
N ARG A 222 -2.68 10.94 15.50
CA ARG A 222 -2.36 12.06 16.39
C ARG A 222 -3.19 12.06 17.68
N LYS A 223 -4.49 11.70 17.60
CA LYS A 223 -5.35 11.55 18.79
C LYS A 223 -4.84 10.43 19.71
N MET A 224 -4.45 9.29 19.14
CA MET A 224 -3.90 8.16 19.90
C MET A 224 -2.56 8.52 20.55
N GLU A 225 -1.67 9.20 19.84
CA GLU A 225 -0.39 9.67 20.40
C GLU A 225 -0.60 10.66 21.56
N LYS A 226 -1.55 11.59 21.45
CA LYS A 226 -1.91 12.50 22.56
C LYS A 226 -2.49 11.74 23.75
N ALA A 227 -3.36 10.77 23.52
CA ALA A 227 -3.93 9.94 24.58
C ALA A 227 -2.85 9.13 25.32
N ALA A 228 -1.92 8.51 24.58
CA ALA A 228 -0.79 7.78 25.16
C ALA A 228 0.15 8.70 25.95
N ALA A 229 0.42 9.91 25.46
CA ALA A 229 1.22 10.90 26.19
C ALA A 229 0.52 11.37 27.47
N ALA A 230 -0.80 11.54 27.46
CA ALA A 230 -1.58 11.88 28.65
C ALA A 230 -1.57 10.74 29.69
N GLN A 231 -1.72 9.49 29.25
CA GLN A 231 -1.61 8.31 30.13
C GLN A 231 -0.24 8.22 30.79
N ARG A 232 0.85 8.38 30.02
CA ARG A 232 2.21 8.37 30.59
C ARG A 232 2.42 9.47 31.63
N LYS A 233 1.86 10.66 31.42
CA LYS A 233 1.91 11.76 32.40
C LYS A 233 1.12 11.42 33.67
N ALA A 234 -0.05 10.79 33.53
CA ALA A 234 -0.86 10.36 34.66
C ALA A 234 -0.15 9.27 35.48
N GLU A 235 0.43 8.27 34.82
CA GLU A 235 1.23 7.20 35.46
C GLU A 235 2.45 7.78 36.19
N ALA A 236 3.18 8.70 35.55
CA ALA A 236 4.31 9.37 36.19
C ALA A 236 3.90 10.19 37.43
N ALA A 237 2.73 10.85 37.39
CA ALA A 237 2.20 11.57 38.54
C ALA A 237 1.80 10.62 39.69
N GLN A 238 1.17 9.49 39.36
CA GLN A 238 0.83 8.45 40.34
C GLN A 238 2.08 7.83 40.98
N ALA A 239 3.13 7.56 40.19
CA ALA A 239 4.40 7.05 40.71
C ALA A 239 5.06 8.03 41.70
N LYS A 240 5.09 9.33 41.38
CA LYS A 240 5.58 10.37 42.29
C LYS A 240 4.75 10.46 43.58
N ALA A 241 3.42 10.37 43.47
CA ALA A 241 2.54 10.38 44.63
C ALA A 241 2.77 9.16 45.53
N ALA A 242 2.96 7.98 44.95
CA ALA A 242 3.27 6.75 45.68
C ALA A 242 4.62 6.82 46.40
N GLU A 243 5.65 7.37 45.75
CA GLU A 243 6.97 7.59 46.36
C GLU A 243 6.88 8.58 47.54
N ALA A 244 6.18 9.70 47.35
CA ALA A 244 5.95 10.67 48.42
C ALA A 244 5.20 10.07 49.62
N ALA A 245 4.21 9.21 49.37
CA ALA A 245 3.50 8.49 50.43
C ALA A 245 4.42 7.52 51.19
N ARG A 246 5.32 6.82 50.48
CA ARG A 246 6.30 5.91 51.09
C ARG A 246 7.27 6.66 52.00
N LEU A 247 7.79 7.81 51.56
CA LEU A 247 8.68 8.64 52.37
C LEU A 247 8.00 9.15 53.65
N LYS A 248 6.72 9.56 53.56
CA LYS A 248 5.94 9.97 54.75
C LYS A 248 5.75 8.81 55.72
N ALA A 249 5.40 7.62 55.22
CA ALA A 249 5.23 6.43 56.05
C ALA A 249 6.54 6.02 56.75
N GLU A 250 7.68 6.11 56.06
CA GLU A 250 8.99 5.84 56.67
C GLU A 250 9.36 6.86 57.74
N ALA A 251 9.13 8.15 57.48
CA ALA A 251 9.36 9.20 58.48
C ALA A 251 8.51 8.99 59.73
N GLN A 252 7.25 8.57 59.58
CA GLN A 252 6.37 8.24 60.70
C GLN A 252 6.88 7.04 61.50
N ARG A 253 7.29 5.95 60.82
CA ARG A 253 7.90 4.79 61.49
C ARG A 253 9.15 5.17 62.27
N ARG A 254 10.00 6.07 61.75
CA ARG A 254 11.19 6.55 62.47
C ARG A 254 10.82 7.35 63.71
N LYS A 255 9.78 8.19 63.65
CA LYS A 255 9.27 8.93 64.83
C LYS A 255 8.72 7.98 65.89
N GLU A 256 7.91 7.00 65.50
CA GLU A 256 7.37 5.98 66.42
C GLU A 256 8.49 5.14 67.05
N ALA A 257 9.51 4.75 66.28
CA ALA A 257 10.67 4.03 66.79
C ALA A 257 11.49 4.87 67.78
N ALA A 258 11.70 6.16 67.49
CA ALA A 258 12.40 7.08 68.39
C ALA A 258 11.64 7.28 69.72
N GLN A 259 10.31 7.41 69.66
CA GLN A 259 9.47 7.50 70.87
C GLN A 259 9.54 6.23 71.71
N LYS A 260 9.43 5.05 71.09
CA LYS A 260 9.58 3.77 71.79
C LYS A 260 10.97 3.62 72.42
N ALA A 261 12.03 4.02 71.71
CA ALA A 261 13.39 3.99 72.25
C ALA A 261 13.57 4.94 73.45
N ALA A 262 12.99 6.14 73.38
CA ALA A 262 13.01 7.10 74.49
C ALA A 262 12.25 6.57 75.73
N GLN A 263 11.08 5.97 75.53
CA GLN A 263 10.32 5.32 76.61
C GLN A 263 11.12 4.18 77.26
N ALA A 264 11.72 3.30 76.46
CA ALA A 264 12.56 2.21 76.96
C ALA A 264 13.81 2.71 77.73
N ALA A 265 14.41 3.81 77.30
CA ALA A 265 15.52 4.44 78.01
C ALA A 265 15.08 4.99 79.37
N TRP A 266 13.93 5.67 79.43
CA TRP A 266 13.36 6.18 80.68
C TRP A 266 13.04 5.05 81.68
N GLU A 267 12.44 3.95 81.22
CA GLU A 267 12.16 2.78 82.05
C GLU A 267 13.44 2.14 82.60
N ARG A 268 14.51 2.06 81.78
CA ARG A 268 15.82 1.55 82.23
C ARG A 268 16.45 2.44 83.28
N GLU A 269 16.38 3.77 83.13
CA GLU A 269 16.88 4.70 84.14
C GLU A 269 16.07 4.61 85.44
N ALA A 270 14.75 4.49 85.35
CA ALA A 270 13.87 4.30 86.51
C ALA A 270 14.21 3.00 87.26
N ALA A 271 14.40 1.89 86.52
CA ALA A 271 14.82 0.61 87.08
C ALA A 271 16.22 0.68 87.72
N ALA A 272 17.17 1.38 87.10
CA ALA A 272 18.51 1.58 87.65
C ALA A 272 18.47 2.40 88.95
N LYS A 273 17.68 3.48 89.00
CA LYS A 273 17.46 4.27 90.24
C LYS A 273 16.83 3.43 91.34
N ALA A 274 15.83 2.60 91.03
CA ALA A 274 15.21 1.69 91.99
C ALA A 274 16.20 0.64 92.53
N SER A 275 17.02 0.04 91.65
CA SER A 275 18.07 -0.91 92.03
C SER A 275 19.14 -0.28 92.93
N ASN A 276 19.59 0.94 92.60
CA ASN A 276 20.55 1.68 93.40
C ASN A 276 19.97 2.05 94.78
N LYS A 277 18.70 2.44 94.86
CA LYS A 277 18.00 2.68 96.14
C LYS A 277 17.92 1.39 96.97
N ALA A 278 17.63 0.25 96.35
CA ALA A 278 17.60 -1.04 97.03
C ALA A 278 18.99 -1.48 97.53
N ARG A 279 20.06 -1.25 96.75
CA ARG A 279 21.45 -1.48 97.17
C ARG A 279 21.85 -0.58 98.33
N ALA A 280 21.50 0.71 98.28
CA ALA A 280 21.75 1.66 99.37
C ALA A 280 21.03 1.26 100.67
N ALA A 281 19.76 0.83 100.59
CA ALA A 281 19.01 0.34 101.74
C ALA A 281 19.63 -0.92 102.36
N ARG A 282 20.09 -1.87 101.52
CA ARG A 282 20.80 -3.08 101.99
C ARG A 282 22.14 -2.75 102.63
N ALA A 283 22.90 -1.78 102.08
CA ALA A 283 24.16 -1.33 102.67
C ALA A 283 23.95 -0.65 104.03
N ALA A 284 22.94 0.23 104.15
CA ALA A 284 22.57 0.85 105.41
C ALA A 284 22.13 -0.17 106.47
N GLY A 285 21.36 -1.19 106.07
CA GLY A 285 20.97 -2.29 106.97
C GLY A 285 22.15 -3.15 107.44
N ARG A 286 23.19 -3.34 106.60
CA ARG A 286 24.42 -4.03 107.00
C ARG A 286 25.30 -3.18 107.92
N ALA A 287 25.35 -1.86 107.72
CA ALA A 287 26.07 -0.95 108.61
C ALA A 287 25.48 -0.95 110.03
N ARG A 288 24.15 -0.94 110.16
CA ARG A 288 23.45 -1.02 111.45
C ARG A 288 23.59 -2.36 112.19
N LYS A 289 23.96 -3.44 111.50
CA LYS A 289 24.24 -4.75 112.13
C LYS A 289 25.68 -4.90 112.62
N ARG A 290 26.55 -3.94 112.30
CA ARG A 290 27.97 -3.93 112.67
C ARG A 290 28.29 -2.89 113.76
N SER A 291 27.34 -2.03 114.11
CA SER A 291 27.32 -1.15 115.28
C SER A 291 26.60 -1.82 116.44
#